data_AF-A0AA42BUU3-F1
#
_entry.id   AF-A0AA42BUU3-F1
#
_cell.length_a   1.000
_cell.length_b   1.000
_cell.length_c   1.000
_cell.angle_alpha   90.00
_cell.angle_beta   90.00
_cell.angle_gamma   90.00
#
_symmetry.space_group_name_H-M   'P 1'
#
loop_
_entity.id
_entity.type
_entity.pdbx_description
1 polymer ?
#
loop_
_entity_poly.entity_id
_entity_poly.type
_entity_poly.pdbx_seq_one_letter_code
_entity_poly.pdbx_strand_id
1 'polypeptide(L)'
;MTDLTAAPPAQGYVLRRLYFIRFAFALVWAGVLIATAAAQGPLLTVLVVIYPLVDAAAVAWQLRSEGKGASPRIAEMLNIVLSLAAAIGLGILSTISVGAILAGWGVWAILSGITQLVTALLRRSAGGQIPLVISGAISVLAGGGFLASGLQGGSGAIGIGGYAVLGGIFFLIAAIRLSVVVRRNA
;
A
#
# COMPACT_ATOMS: atom_id res chain seq x y z
N MET A 1 30.33 -14.64 15.28
CA MET A 1 29.80 -14.85 13.92
C MET A 1 28.32 -15.14 14.07
N THR A 2 27.47 -14.12 13.95
CA THR A 2 26.02 -14.25 14.13
C THR A 2 25.39 -14.64 12.80
N ASP A 3 24.70 -15.77 12.82
CA ASP A 3 23.93 -16.33 11.73
C ASP A 3 22.80 -15.36 11.38
N LEU A 4 23.02 -14.52 10.36
CA LEU A 4 21.98 -13.71 9.77
C LEU A 4 21.11 -14.68 8.99
N THR A 5 19.95 -15.04 9.54
CA THR A 5 18.88 -15.76 8.85
C THR A 5 18.38 -14.91 7.68
N ALA A 6 19.20 -14.90 6.62
CA ALA A 6 18.83 -14.43 5.31
C ALA A 6 17.63 -15.27 4.88
N ALA A 7 16.54 -14.60 4.50
CA ALA A 7 15.46 -15.22 3.76
C ALA A 7 16.07 -16.18 2.72
N PRO A 8 15.65 -17.46 2.65
CA PRO A 8 16.17 -18.39 1.65
C PRO A 8 16.11 -17.73 0.27
N PRO A 9 17.10 -17.90 -0.61
CA PRO A 9 17.20 -17.15 -1.87
C PRO A 9 15.87 -17.07 -2.64
N ALA A 10 15.12 -18.19 -2.66
CA ALA A 10 13.79 -18.31 -3.24
C ALA A 10 12.75 -17.31 -2.67
N GLN A 11 12.71 -17.12 -1.35
CA GLN A 11 11.81 -16.18 -0.68
C GLN A 11 12.12 -14.72 -1.09
N GLY A 12 13.41 -14.38 -1.17
CA GLY A 12 13.84 -13.07 -1.66
C GLY A 12 13.47 -12.82 -3.13
N TYR A 13 13.56 -13.83 -4.00
CA TYR A 13 13.10 -13.69 -5.39
C TYR A 13 11.59 -13.46 -5.51
N VAL A 14 10.78 -14.15 -4.70
CA VAL A 14 9.31 -13.99 -4.70
C VAL A 14 8.91 -12.59 -4.25
N LEU A 15 9.43 -12.13 -3.12
CA LEU A 15 9.14 -10.79 -2.59
C LEU A 15 9.64 -9.69 -3.54
N ARG A 16 10.78 -9.90 -4.21
CA ARG A 16 11.30 -8.96 -5.22
C ARG A 16 10.30 -8.81 -6.38
N ARG A 17 9.82 -9.93 -6.91
CA ARG A 17 8.85 -9.94 -8.00
C ARG A 17 7.55 -9.26 -7.58
N LEU A 18 7.07 -9.54 -6.37
CA LEU A 18 5.89 -8.91 -5.81
C LEU A 18 6.04 -7.38 -5.75
N TYR A 19 7.16 -6.85 -5.26
CA TYR A 19 7.37 -5.41 -5.20
C TYR A 19 7.46 -4.75 -6.59
N PHE A 20 8.06 -5.40 -7.59
CA PHE A 20 8.00 -4.91 -8.97
C PHE A 20 6.58 -4.89 -9.54
N ILE A 21 5.77 -5.92 -9.27
CA ILE A 21 4.36 -5.96 -9.68
C ILE A 21 3.58 -4.81 -9.02
N ARG A 22 3.76 -4.60 -7.71
CA ARG A 22 3.12 -3.50 -6.98
C ARG A 22 3.52 -2.13 -7.53
N PHE A 23 4.80 -1.94 -7.87
CA PHE A 23 5.28 -0.72 -8.52
C PHE A 23 4.60 -0.49 -9.88
N ALA A 24 4.61 -1.50 -10.76
CA ALA A 24 4.01 -1.37 -12.09
C ALA A 24 2.51 -1.10 -12.01
N PHE A 25 1.81 -1.83 -11.13
CA PHE A 25 0.40 -1.59 -10.86
C PHE A 25 0.15 -0.15 -10.38
N ALA A 26 0.90 0.33 -9.39
CA ALA A 26 0.71 1.66 -8.84
C ALA A 26 0.88 2.76 -9.90
N LEU A 27 1.88 2.65 -10.78
CA LEU A 27 2.08 3.62 -11.87
C LEU A 27 0.99 3.57 -12.93
N VAL A 28 0.61 2.37 -13.38
CA VAL A 28 -0.45 2.21 -14.40
C VAL A 28 -1.77 2.71 -13.83
N TRP A 29 -2.12 2.28 -12.62
CA TRP A 29 -3.34 2.68 -11.95
C TRP A 29 -3.39 4.20 -11.71
N ALA A 30 -2.31 4.80 -11.23
CA ALA A 30 -2.24 6.24 -10.99
C ALA A 30 -2.34 7.02 -12.31
N GLY A 31 -1.67 6.54 -13.37
CA GLY A 31 -1.75 7.14 -14.70
C GLY A 31 -3.18 7.15 -15.23
N VAL A 32 -3.88 6.02 -15.12
CA VAL A 32 -5.30 5.93 -15.51
C VAL A 32 -6.16 6.86 -14.65
N LEU A 33 -6.02 6.81 -13.32
CA LEU A 33 -6.81 7.67 -12.42
C LEU A 33 -6.61 9.15 -12.73
N ILE A 34 -5.36 9.60 -12.87
CA ILE A 34 -5.04 11.01 -13.15
C ILE A 34 -5.58 11.42 -14.52
N ALA A 35 -5.39 10.59 -15.55
CA ALA A 35 -5.89 10.85 -16.90
C ALA A 35 -7.43 10.92 -16.95
N THR A 36 -8.10 10.19 -16.07
CA THR A 36 -9.57 10.17 -15.98
C THR A 36 -10.10 10.87 -14.73
N ALA A 37 -9.33 11.73 -14.07
CA ALA A 37 -9.70 12.25 -12.75
C ALA A 37 -10.88 13.24 -12.79
N ALA A 38 -11.12 13.85 -13.95
CA ALA A 38 -12.30 14.67 -14.21
C ALA A 38 -13.55 13.81 -14.51
N ALA A 39 -13.37 12.53 -14.84
CA ALA A 39 -14.46 11.62 -15.12
C ALA A 39 -15.06 11.09 -13.81
N GLN A 40 -16.37 11.20 -13.69
CA GLN A 40 -17.15 10.59 -12.62
C GLN A 40 -17.83 9.31 -13.13
N GLY A 41 -18.36 8.50 -12.21
CA GLY A 41 -19.15 7.32 -12.56
C GLY A 41 -18.35 6.00 -12.51
N PRO A 42 -18.80 4.97 -13.26
CA PRO A 42 -18.38 3.59 -13.02
C PRO A 42 -16.87 3.34 -13.08
N LEU A 43 -16.15 4.04 -13.96
CA LEU A 43 -14.70 3.89 -14.06
C LEU A 43 -13.99 4.36 -12.79
N LEU A 44 -14.37 5.51 -12.23
CA LEU A 44 -13.81 6.01 -10.98
C LEU A 44 -14.09 5.02 -9.84
N THR A 45 -15.33 4.51 -9.74
CA THR A 45 -15.70 3.47 -8.78
C THR A 45 -14.79 2.24 -8.90
N VAL A 46 -14.60 1.71 -10.11
CA VAL A 46 -13.72 0.56 -10.33
C VAL A 46 -12.29 0.86 -9.90
N LEU A 47 -11.76 2.03 -10.24
CA LEU A 47 -10.40 2.42 -9.88
C LEU A 47 -10.21 2.49 -8.36
N VAL A 48 -11.11 3.17 -7.64
CA VAL A 48 -10.98 3.31 -6.18
C VAL A 48 -11.24 2.00 -5.43
N VAL A 49 -12.00 1.07 -5.99
CA VAL A 49 -12.24 -0.25 -5.38
C VAL A 49 -11.09 -1.21 -5.69
N ILE A 50 -10.57 -1.24 -6.91
CA ILE A 50 -9.57 -2.23 -7.32
C ILE A 50 -8.23 -2.04 -6.59
N TYR A 51 -7.86 -0.80 -6.27
CA TYR A 51 -6.59 -0.52 -5.61
C TYR A 51 -6.46 -1.17 -4.22
N PRO A 52 -7.38 -0.98 -3.26
CA PRO A 52 -7.30 -1.66 -1.97
C PRO A 52 -7.47 -3.19 -2.11
N LEU A 53 -8.18 -3.70 -3.12
CA LEU A 53 -8.20 -5.14 -3.41
C LEU A 53 -6.82 -5.68 -3.82
N VAL A 54 -6.13 -4.96 -4.71
CA VAL A 54 -4.75 -5.32 -5.10
C VAL A 54 -3.80 -5.20 -3.91
N ASP A 55 -3.97 -4.20 -3.05
CA ASP A 55 -3.19 -4.07 -1.82
C ASP A 55 -3.40 -5.27 -0.89
N ALA A 56 -4.65 -5.65 -0.62
CA ALA A 56 -5.00 -6.82 0.17
C ALA A 56 -4.40 -8.10 -0.40
N ALA A 57 -4.53 -8.33 -1.71
CA ALA A 57 -3.97 -9.50 -2.39
C ALA A 57 -2.43 -9.53 -2.28
N ALA A 58 -1.78 -8.38 -2.42
CA ALA A 58 -0.34 -8.28 -2.36
C ALA A 58 0.19 -8.50 -0.92
N VAL A 59 -0.47 -7.96 0.11
CA VAL A 59 -0.11 -8.23 1.51
C VAL A 59 -0.36 -9.69 1.89
N ALA A 60 -1.45 -10.29 1.38
CA ALA A 60 -1.71 -11.72 1.57
C ALA A 60 -0.62 -12.60 0.92
N TRP A 61 -0.16 -12.24 -0.28
CA TRP A 61 0.95 -12.95 -0.94
C TRP A 61 2.26 -12.77 -0.17
N GLN A 62 2.56 -11.57 0.31
CA GLN A 62 3.72 -11.32 1.16
C GLN A 62 3.70 -12.21 2.41
N LEU A 63 2.60 -12.23 3.16
CA LEU A 63 2.42 -13.06 4.36
C LEU A 63 2.64 -14.56 4.09
N ARG A 64 2.11 -15.06 2.98
CA ARG A 64 2.31 -16.47 2.56
C ARG A 64 3.78 -16.75 2.23
N SER A 65 4.47 -15.77 1.65
CA SER A 65 5.86 -15.90 1.22
C SER A 65 6.83 -15.83 2.39
N GLU A 66 6.52 -15.09 3.46
CA GLU A 66 7.42 -14.83 4.59
C GLU A 66 7.59 -16.00 5.59
N GLY A 67 6.77 -17.06 5.53
CA GLY A 67 6.90 -18.24 6.40
C GLY A 67 6.45 -18.01 7.86
N LYS A 68 6.56 -19.04 8.73
CA LYS A 68 6.03 -19.05 10.12
C LYS A 68 6.86 -18.28 11.16
N GLY A 69 8.01 -17.72 10.79
CA GLY A 69 8.90 -17.01 11.73
C GLY A 69 8.47 -15.56 11.94
N ALA A 70 8.04 -15.22 13.16
CA ALA A 70 8.11 -13.91 13.84
C ALA A 70 7.81 -12.60 13.05
N SER A 71 7.08 -12.65 11.94
CA SER A 71 6.54 -11.44 11.31
C SER A 71 5.42 -10.85 12.19
N PRO A 72 5.20 -9.52 12.20
CA PRO A 72 4.02 -8.85 12.76
C PRO A 72 2.77 -9.17 11.94
N ARG A 73 2.46 -10.47 11.83
CA ARG A 73 1.38 -11.04 11.05
C ARG A 73 0.03 -10.43 11.38
N ILE A 74 -0.16 -10.03 12.64
CA ILE A 74 -1.38 -9.36 13.09
C ILE A 74 -1.55 -8.03 12.37
N ALA A 75 -0.51 -7.18 12.30
CA ALA A 75 -0.59 -5.89 11.61
C ALA A 75 -0.84 -6.06 10.10
N GLU A 76 -0.18 -7.04 9.48
CA GLU A 76 -0.37 -7.35 8.06
C GLU A 76 -1.76 -7.95 7.77
N MET A 77 -2.28 -8.81 8.64
CA MET A 77 -3.66 -9.31 8.56
C MET A 77 -4.69 -8.20 8.75
N LEU A 78 -4.45 -7.27 9.69
CA LEU A 78 -5.29 -6.09 9.86
C LEU A 78 -5.30 -5.25 8.59
N ASN A 79 -4.15 -5.03 7.94
CA ASN A 79 -4.10 -4.29 6.67
C ASN A 79 -4.94 -4.97 5.57
N ILE A 80 -4.91 -6.31 5.49
CA ILE A 80 -5.76 -7.06 4.55
C ILE A 80 -7.23 -6.79 4.84
N VAL A 81 -7.67 -6.97 6.10
CA VAL A 81 -9.07 -6.78 6.50
C VAL A 81 -9.52 -5.34 6.23
N LEU A 82 -8.69 -4.36 6.60
CA LEU A 82 -8.95 -2.95 6.37
C LEU A 82 -9.07 -2.62 4.89
N SER A 83 -8.25 -3.23 4.05
CA SER A 83 -8.28 -3.02 2.59
C SER A 83 -9.49 -3.67 1.94
N LEU A 84 -9.92 -4.86 2.39
CA LEU A 84 -11.17 -5.46 1.95
C LEU A 84 -12.39 -4.62 2.39
N ALA A 85 -12.40 -4.17 3.63
CA ALA A 85 -13.45 -3.28 4.15
C ALA A 85 -13.49 -1.96 3.37
N ALA A 86 -12.31 -1.38 3.05
CA ALA A 86 -12.20 -0.18 2.25
C ALA A 86 -12.72 -0.39 0.82
N ALA A 87 -12.44 -1.54 0.19
CA ALA A 87 -12.97 -1.85 -1.14
C ALA A 87 -14.51 -1.84 -1.15
N ILE A 88 -15.14 -2.49 -0.17
CA ILE A 88 -16.61 -2.49 -0.03
C ILE A 88 -17.11 -1.07 0.26
N GLY A 89 -16.50 -0.39 1.23
CA GLY A 89 -16.87 0.97 1.63
C GLY A 89 -16.76 1.97 0.50
N LEU A 90 -15.68 1.94 -0.29
CA LEU A 90 -15.47 2.83 -1.44
C LEU A 90 -16.46 2.54 -2.57
N GLY A 91 -16.86 1.28 -2.76
CA GLY A 91 -17.95 0.93 -3.67
C GLY A 91 -19.24 1.67 -3.30
N ILE A 92 -19.60 1.65 -2.02
CA ILE A 92 -20.76 2.37 -1.49
C ILE A 92 -20.56 3.89 -1.57
N LEU A 93 -19.45 4.43 -1.05
CA LEU A 93 -19.17 5.87 -1.01
C LEU A 93 -19.13 6.49 -2.41
N SER A 94 -18.75 5.72 -3.43
CA SER A 94 -18.74 6.19 -4.82
C SER A 94 -20.11 6.52 -5.39
N THR A 95 -21.20 6.02 -4.79
CA THR A 95 -22.58 6.37 -5.19
C THR A 95 -23.06 7.67 -4.55
N ILE A 96 -22.31 8.20 -3.58
CA ILE A 96 -22.67 9.40 -2.82
C ILE A 96 -22.03 10.64 -3.46
N SER A 97 -20.70 10.71 -3.47
CA SER A 97 -19.95 11.84 -4.04
C SER A 97 -18.45 11.55 -4.11
N VAL A 98 -17.71 12.37 -4.89
CA VAL A 98 -16.24 12.33 -4.87
C VAL A 98 -15.68 12.71 -3.48
N GLY A 99 -16.33 13.62 -2.77
CA GLY A 99 -15.95 13.96 -1.39
C GLY A 99 -16.05 12.76 -0.44
N ALA A 100 -17.11 11.94 -0.59
CA ALA A 100 -17.27 10.71 0.18
C ALA A 100 -16.17 9.68 -0.16
N ILE A 101 -15.80 9.55 -1.44
CA ILE A 101 -14.65 8.73 -1.87
C ILE A 101 -13.37 9.22 -1.19
N LEU A 102 -13.07 10.52 -1.24
CA LEU A 102 -11.88 11.11 -0.63
C LEU A 102 -11.84 10.86 0.88
N ALA A 103 -12.98 11.00 1.56
CA ALA A 103 -13.09 10.72 2.99
C ALA A 103 -12.80 9.24 3.32
N GLY A 104 -13.45 8.31 2.62
CA GLY A 104 -13.23 6.88 2.81
C GLY A 104 -11.81 6.44 2.48
N TRP A 105 -11.25 6.99 1.40
CA TRP A 105 -9.87 6.75 1.00
C TRP A 105 -8.88 7.28 2.04
N GLY A 106 -9.14 8.49 2.56
CA GLY A 106 -8.35 9.10 3.61
C GLY A 106 -8.31 8.25 4.88
N VAL A 107 -9.47 7.77 5.35
CA VAL A 107 -9.56 6.84 6.49
C VAL A 107 -8.74 5.58 6.23
N TRP A 108 -8.91 4.96 5.07
CA TRP A 108 -8.15 3.75 4.72
C TRP A 108 -6.65 4.00 4.66
N ALA A 109 -6.20 5.12 4.09
CA ALA A 109 -4.78 5.48 4.02
C ALA A 109 -4.17 5.70 5.41
N ILE A 110 -4.91 6.35 6.32
CA ILE A 110 -4.48 6.52 7.73
C ILE A 110 -4.32 5.15 8.39
N LEU A 111 -5.34 4.30 8.34
CA LEU A 111 -5.32 3.00 9.01
C LEU A 111 -4.22 2.10 8.44
N SER A 112 -4.08 2.05 7.12
CA SER A 112 -3.01 1.31 6.45
C SER A 112 -1.62 1.84 6.83
N GLY A 113 -1.44 3.17 6.85
CA GLY A 113 -0.21 3.81 7.31
C GLY A 113 0.15 3.46 8.76
N ILE A 114 -0.84 3.45 9.66
CA ILE A 114 -0.64 3.00 11.04
C ILE A 114 -0.20 1.54 11.10
N THR A 115 -0.80 0.64 10.31
CA THR A 115 -0.34 -0.76 10.28
C THR A 115 1.11 -0.89 9.79
N GLN A 116 1.55 -0.05 8.84
CA GLN A 116 2.95 -0.01 8.38
C GLN A 116 3.88 0.49 9.48
N LEU A 117 3.50 1.55 10.20
CA LEU A 117 4.27 2.09 11.34
C LEU A 117 4.40 1.04 12.46
N VAL A 118 3.30 0.38 12.82
CA VAL A 118 3.31 -0.71 13.82
C VAL A 118 4.20 -1.86 13.35
N THR A 119 4.09 -2.28 12.09
CA THR A 119 4.95 -3.30 11.48
C THR A 119 6.43 -2.91 11.58
N ALA A 120 6.76 -1.67 11.23
CA ALA A 120 8.12 -1.16 11.29
C ALA A 120 8.68 -1.13 12.72
N LEU A 121 7.87 -0.73 13.70
CA LEU A 121 8.24 -0.73 15.11
C LEU A 121 8.46 -2.16 15.63
N LEU A 122 7.59 -3.10 15.27
CA LEU A 122 7.71 -4.50 15.66
C LEU A 122 8.91 -5.19 14.99
N ARG A 123 9.30 -4.76 13.77
CA ARG A 123 10.46 -5.28 13.02
C ARG A 123 11.75 -4.46 13.22
N ARG A 124 11.78 -3.50 14.14
CA ARG A 124 12.92 -2.56 14.26
C ARG A 124 14.27 -3.25 14.51
N SER A 125 14.27 -4.39 15.20
CA SER A 125 15.46 -5.21 15.48
C SER A 125 16.05 -5.89 14.24
N ALA A 126 15.26 -6.10 13.19
CA ALA A 126 15.72 -6.69 11.92
C ALA A 126 16.44 -5.69 11.01
N GLY A 127 16.44 -4.40 11.36
CA GLY A 127 17.06 -3.34 10.57
C GLY A 127 16.33 -3.05 9.24
N GLY A 128 16.67 -1.92 8.61
CA GLY A 128 16.17 -1.54 7.28
C GLY A 128 14.68 -1.15 7.19
N GLN A 129 14.05 -0.82 8.32
CA GLN A 129 12.63 -0.44 8.39
C GLN A 129 12.37 1.05 8.10
N ILE A 130 13.41 1.89 7.99
CA ILE A 130 13.28 3.33 7.74
C ILE A 130 12.36 3.64 6.53
N PRO A 131 12.48 2.97 5.36
CA PRO A 131 11.56 3.21 4.25
C PRO A 131 10.11 2.91 4.59
N LEU A 132 9.85 1.89 5.41
CA LEU A 132 8.50 1.52 5.85
C LEU A 132 7.94 2.54 6.85
N VAL A 133 8.76 3.08 7.75
CA VAL A 133 8.36 4.17 8.66
C VAL A 133 7.96 5.41 7.87
N ILE A 134 8.80 5.82 6.91
CA ILE A 134 8.54 7.01 6.08
C ILE A 134 7.26 6.81 5.25
N SER A 135 7.10 5.65 4.61
CA SER A 135 5.89 5.29 3.86
C SER A 135 4.63 5.35 4.73
N GLY A 136 4.69 4.78 5.94
CA GLY A 136 3.57 4.79 6.88
C GLY A 136 3.21 6.21 7.33
N ALA A 137 4.21 7.03 7.65
CA ALA A 137 3.99 8.42 8.05
C ALA A 137 3.38 9.26 6.91
N ILE A 138 3.90 9.12 5.68
CA ILE A 138 3.34 9.79 4.50
C ILE A 138 1.88 9.35 4.27
N SER A 139 1.57 8.07 4.46
CA SER A 139 0.20 7.56 4.30
C SER A 139 -0.76 8.16 5.33
N VAL A 140 -0.33 8.31 6.58
CA VAL A 140 -1.14 8.96 7.62
C VAL A 140 -1.37 10.44 7.29
N LEU A 141 -0.33 11.17 6.89
CA LEU A 141 -0.43 12.59 6.55
C LEU A 141 -1.28 12.83 5.30
N ALA A 142 -1.02 12.10 4.22
CA ALA A 142 -1.78 12.18 2.98
C ALA A 142 -3.24 11.76 3.21
N GLY A 143 -3.47 10.69 3.97
CA GLY A 143 -4.80 10.24 4.35
C GLY A 143 -5.57 11.27 5.16
N GLY A 144 -4.92 11.96 6.10
CA GLY A 144 -5.50 13.10 6.81
C GLY A 144 -5.91 14.23 5.87
N GLY A 145 -5.07 14.55 4.88
CA GLY A 145 -5.39 15.53 3.84
C GLY A 145 -6.60 15.14 2.98
N PHE A 146 -6.67 13.88 2.53
CA PHE A 146 -7.83 13.38 1.78
C PHE A 146 -9.10 13.37 2.61
N LEU A 147 -9.02 12.96 3.88
CA LEU A 147 -10.15 12.98 4.79
C LEU A 147 -10.68 14.40 4.98
N ALA A 148 -9.79 15.35 5.30
CA ALA A 148 -10.16 16.75 5.45
C ALA A 148 -10.76 17.34 4.18
N SER A 149 -10.17 17.06 3.02
CA SER A 149 -10.70 17.52 1.72
C SER A 149 -12.06 16.90 1.40
N GLY A 150 -12.24 15.61 1.67
CA GLY A 150 -13.50 14.90 1.47
C GLY A 150 -14.64 15.43 2.33
N LEU A 151 -14.36 15.68 3.62
CA LEU A 151 -15.32 16.27 4.56
C LEU A 151 -15.73 17.71 4.17
N GLN A 152 -14.89 18.42 3.41
CA GLN A 152 -15.17 19.75 2.87
C GLN A 152 -15.83 19.72 1.47
N GLY A 153 -16.21 18.53 0.99
CA GLY A 153 -16.88 18.39 -0.31
C GLY A 153 -15.93 18.45 -1.51
N GLY A 154 -14.67 18.03 -1.34
CA GLY A 154 -13.68 17.97 -2.42
C GLY A 154 -14.17 17.20 -3.65
N SER A 155 -13.84 17.71 -4.83
CA SER A 155 -14.41 17.26 -6.10
C SER A 155 -13.42 16.50 -7.01
N GLY A 156 -12.17 16.34 -6.61
CA GLY A 156 -11.11 15.77 -7.45
C GLY A 156 -10.33 14.62 -6.79
N ALA A 157 -10.12 13.54 -7.53
CA ALA A 157 -9.35 12.37 -7.07
C ALA A 157 -7.87 12.38 -7.49
N ILE A 158 -7.38 13.43 -8.18
CA ILE A 158 -6.00 13.52 -8.69
C ILE A 158 -4.97 13.27 -7.58
N GLY A 159 -5.20 13.82 -6.39
CA GLY A 159 -4.30 13.67 -5.24
C GLY A 159 -4.08 12.21 -4.85
N ILE A 160 -5.12 11.36 -4.98
CA ILE A 160 -5.00 9.92 -4.72
C ILE A 160 -3.99 9.29 -5.69
N GLY A 161 -4.01 9.68 -6.96
CA GLY A 161 -3.05 9.20 -7.96
C GLY A 161 -1.62 9.59 -7.61
N GLY A 162 -1.39 10.84 -7.21
CA GLY A 162 -0.07 11.30 -6.75
C GLY A 162 0.44 10.52 -5.54
N TYR A 163 -0.44 10.23 -4.58
CA TYR A 163 -0.14 9.36 -3.44
C TYR A 163 0.28 7.95 -3.88
N ALA A 164 -0.44 7.34 -4.83
CA ALA A 164 -0.10 6.02 -5.36
C ALA A 164 1.26 6.00 -6.09
N VAL A 165 1.61 7.07 -6.83
CA VAL A 165 2.94 7.19 -7.46
C VAL A 165 4.05 7.16 -6.41
N LEU A 166 3.91 7.92 -5.33
CA LEU A 166 4.88 7.91 -4.22
C LEU A 166 4.99 6.52 -3.59
N GLY A 167 3.87 5.85 -3.33
CA GLY A 167 3.85 4.45 -2.88
C GLY A 167 4.58 3.50 -3.84
N GLY A 168 4.37 3.68 -5.15
CA GLY A 168 5.08 2.98 -6.21
C GLY A 168 6.60 3.10 -6.09
N ILE A 169 7.12 4.31 -5.86
CA ILE A 169 8.56 4.55 -5.68
C ILE A 169 9.10 3.74 -4.49
N PHE A 170 8.38 3.67 -3.37
CA PHE A 170 8.79 2.83 -2.24
C PHE A 170 8.81 1.35 -2.58
N PHE A 171 7.85 0.83 -3.36
CA PHE A 171 7.89 -0.55 -3.86
C PHE A 171 9.10 -0.80 -4.77
N LEU A 172 9.44 0.15 -5.64
CA LEU A 172 10.63 0.05 -6.50
C LEU A 172 11.92 0.00 -5.66
N ILE A 173 12.05 0.89 -4.66
CA ILE A 173 13.19 0.90 -3.74
C ILE A 173 13.31 -0.45 -3.01
N ALA A 174 12.19 -0.99 -2.51
CA ALA A 174 12.17 -2.30 -1.86
C ALA A 174 12.59 -3.43 -2.80
N ALA A 175 12.13 -3.42 -4.07
CA ALA A 175 12.50 -4.39 -5.09
C ALA A 175 14.00 -4.33 -5.44
N ILE A 176 14.57 -3.12 -5.58
CA ILE A 176 15.99 -2.91 -5.87
C ILE A 176 16.83 -3.40 -4.68
N ARG A 177 16.49 -2.99 -3.45
CA ARG A 177 17.18 -3.45 -2.24
C ARG A 177 17.22 -4.97 -2.17
N LEU A 178 16.09 -5.62 -2.42
CA LEU A 178 16.00 -7.07 -2.36
C LEU A 178 16.78 -7.76 -3.51
N SER A 179 16.87 -7.12 -4.67
CA SER A 179 17.73 -7.57 -5.78
C SER A 179 19.21 -7.59 -5.39
N VAL A 180 19.66 -6.64 -4.58
CA VAL A 180 21.03 -6.60 -4.07
C VAL A 180 21.25 -7.69 -3.03
N VAL A 181 20.32 -7.84 -2.08
CA VAL A 181 20.41 -8.86 -1.01
C VAL A 181 20.45 -10.27 -1.59
N VAL A 182 19.54 -10.58 -2.51
CA VAL A 182 19.46 -11.93 -3.11
C VAL A 182 20.70 -12.27 -3.92
N ARG A 183 21.29 -11.30 -4.65
CA ARG A 183 22.55 -11.51 -5.38
C ARG A 183 23.76 -11.76 -4.47
N ARG A 184 23.77 -11.18 -3.27
CA ARG A 184 24.87 -11.38 -2.31
C ARG A 184 24.81 -12.73 -1.60
N ASN A 185 23.64 -13.39 -1.62
CA ASN A 185 23.36 -14.64 -0.93
C ASN A 185 23.14 -15.83 -1.89
N ALA A 186 23.40 -15.62 -3.19
CA ALA A 186 23.36 -16.64 -4.25
C ALA A 186 24.79 -17.06 -4.59
#